data_AF-A0A952LT84-F1
#
_entry.id   AF-A0A952LT84-F1
#
_cell.length_a   1.000
_cell.length_b   1.000
_cell.length_c   1.000
_cell.angle_alpha   90.00
_cell.angle_beta   90.00
_cell.angle_gamma   90.00
#
_symmetry.space_group_name_H-M   'P 1'
#
loop_
_entity.id
_entity.type
_entity.pdbx_description
1 polymer ?
#
loop_
_entity_poly.entity_id
_entity_poly.type
_entity_poly.pdbx_seq_one_letter_code
_entity_poly.pdbx_strand_id
1 'polypeptide(L)'
;QRTMLLENPSNYLSLESSTLTESELLTNVAKRTGCRLLLDVNNVYISAKNMGYSAEDFIGSLPGNQIGELHLAGHATDCADPTEPLLIDAHDRAVCDEVWSLYEFTLRHCGALPTLIEWDNNVPKWSDLADDMAQADARLLQSVGNNATVVLQ
;
A
#
# COMPACT_ATOMS: atom_id res chain seq x y z
N GLN A 1 -18.92 -10.83 15.73
CA GLN A 1 -17.50 -10.46 15.94
C GLN A 1 -16.98 -9.93 14.61
N ARG A 2 -16.33 -8.75 14.56
CA ARG A 2 -15.77 -8.19 13.32
C ARG A 2 -14.32 -8.64 13.16
N THR A 3 -13.90 -8.99 11.95
CA THR A 3 -12.50 -9.29 11.62
C THR A 3 -11.69 -8.00 11.69
N MET A 4 -10.56 -8.02 12.41
CA MET A 4 -9.62 -6.90 12.40
C MET A 4 -8.66 -7.02 11.21
N LEU A 5 -8.32 -5.88 10.62
CA LEU A 5 -7.24 -5.78 9.64
C LEU A 5 -6.01 -5.14 10.30
N LEU A 6 -4.84 -5.70 10.04
CA LEU A 6 -3.56 -5.11 10.43
C LEU A 6 -2.89 -4.54 9.20
N GLU A 7 -2.49 -3.29 9.29
CA GLU A 7 -1.79 -2.56 8.23
C GLU A 7 -0.27 -2.74 8.28
N ASN A 8 0.38 -2.74 7.11
CA ASN A 8 1.84 -2.63 7.01
C ASN A 8 2.29 -1.17 7.14
N PRO A 9 3.21 -0.86 8.07
CA PRO A 9 3.74 0.50 8.18
C PRO A 9 4.76 0.81 7.07
N SER A 10 5.04 2.09 6.86
CA SER A 10 6.27 2.52 6.19
C SER A 10 7.51 2.29 7.07
N ASN A 11 8.57 1.76 6.48
CA ASN A 11 9.85 1.47 7.14
C ASN A 11 10.99 2.35 6.62
N TYR A 12 11.77 2.87 7.57
CA TYR A 12 12.89 3.79 7.33
C TYR A 12 14.23 3.22 7.79
N LEU A 13 14.19 2.20 8.66
CA LEU A 13 15.36 1.62 9.30
C LEU A 13 15.19 0.12 9.38
N SER A 14 16.24 -0.62 9.03
CA SER A 14 16.33 -2.04 9.37
C SER A 14 16.83 -2.21 10.80
N LEU A 15 16.25 -3.16 11.53
CA LEU A 15 16.77 -3.58 12.82
C LEU A 15 17.72 -4.76 12.59
N GLU A 16 19.00 -4.60 12.90
CA GLU A 16 20.02 -5.64 12.72
C GLU A 16 19.69 -6.95 13.46
N SER A 17 18.90 -6.87 14.54
CA SER A 17 18.47 -8.02 15.32
C SER A 17 17.22 -8.72 14.76
N SER A 18 16.63 -8.22 13.67
CA SER A 18 15.45 -8.85 13.06
C SER A 18 15.85 -10.16 12.39
N THR A 19 15.18 -11.23 12.79
CA THR A 19 15.35 -12.57 12.20
C THR A 19 14.29 -12.91 11.16
N LEU A 20 13.31 -12.03 10.97
CA LEU A 20 12.23 -12.16 10.01
C LEU A 20 12.21 -10.96 9.06
N THR A 21 11.84 -11.20 7.81
CA THR A 21 11.39 -10.12 6.95
C THR A 21 10.07 -9.56 7.48
N GLU A 22 9.71 -8.35 7.06
CA GLU A 22 8.43 -7.76 7.43
C GLU A 22 7.25 -8.58 6.88
N SER A 23 7.33 -9.09 5.65
CA SER A 23 6.28 -9.94 5.09
C SER A 23 6.11 -11.26 5.85
N GLU A 24 7.20 -11.85 6.36
CA GLU A 24 7.17 -13.01 7.26
C GLU A 24 6.51 -12.67 8.60
N LEU A 25 6.87 -11.51 9.17
CA LEU A 25 6.27 -11.02 10.42
C LEU A 25 4.75 -10.84 10.26
N LEU A 26 4.31 -10.08 9.26
CA LEU A 26 2.89 -9.83 8.98
C LEU A 26 2.12 -11.12 8.72
N THR A 27 2.69 -12.02 7.91
CA THR A 27 2.10 -13.34 7.63
C THR A 27 1.94 -14.17 8.91
N ASN A 28 2.95 -14.16 9.78
CA ASN A 28 2.93 -14.91 11.03
C ASN A 28 1.93 -14.32 12.04
N VAL A 29 1.81 -12.99 12.11
CA VAL A 29 0.82 -12.32 12.96
C VAL A 29 -0.59 -12.68 12.49
N ALA A 30 -0.90 -12.49 11.21
CA ALA A 30 -2.22 -12.81 10.65
C ALA A 30 -2.62 -14.27 10.89
N LYS A 31 -1.71 -15.22 10.66
CA LYS A 31 -1.95 -16.65 10.93
C LYS A 31 -2.20 -16.96 12.40
N ARG A 32 -1.50 -16.30 13.33
CA ARG A 32 -1.58 -16.61 14.77
C ARG A 32 -2.77 -15.95 15.45
N THR A 33 -3.18 -14.78 14.98
CA THR A 33 -4.28 -14.01 15.58
C THR A 33 -5.61 -14.22 14.87
N GLY A 34 -5.57 -14.65 13.60
CA GLY A 34 -6.74 -14.70 12.72
C GLY A 34 -7.16 -13.33 12.17
N CYS A 35 -6.35 -12.28 12.37
CA CYS A 35 -6.56 -11.02 11.67
C CYS A 35 -6.25 -11.17 10.18
N ARG A 36 -6.79 -10.27 9.37
CA ARG A 36 -6.41 -10.13 7.96
C ARG A 36 -5.47 -8.94 7.80
N LEU A 37 -4.96 -8.73 6.60
CA LEU A 37 -4.09 -7.61 6.29
C LEU A 37 -4.88 -6.51 5.56
N LEU A 38 -4.60 -5.27 5.93
CA LEU A 38 -4.86 -4.10 5.10
C LEU A 38 -3.50 -3.77 4.47
N LEU A 39 -3.41 -3.82 3.14
CA LEU A 39 -2.14 -3.62 2.45
C LEU A 39 -2.11 -2.19 1.91
N ASP A 40 -1.35 -1.34 2.57
CA ASP A 40 -1.00 -0.04 2.03
C ASP A 40 0.14 -0.20 1.02
N VAL A 41 -0.21 -0.01 -0.26
CA VAL A 41 0.69 -0.14 -1.41
C VAL A 41 1.70 1.00 -1.46
N ASN A 42 1.32 2.20 -1.00
CA ASN A 42 2.22 3.34 -0.87
C ASN A 42 3.31 3.03 0.18
N ASN A 43 2.93 2.47 1.33
CA ASN A 43 3.88 2.08 2.37
C ASN A 43 4.86 1.00 1.91
N VAL A 44 4.41 0.02 1.12
CA VAL A 44 5.32 -0.95 0.50
C VAL A 44 6.29 -0.25 -0.45
N TYR A 45 5.82 0.67 -1.30
CA TYR A 45 6.67 1.39 -2.24
C TYR A 45 7.73 2.23 -1.52
N ILE A 46 7.33 3.02 -0.52
CA ILE A 46 8.24 3.84 0.30
C ILE A 46 9.31 2.96 0.93
N SER A 47 8.89 1.90 1.62
CA SER A 47 9.80 1.00 2.34
C SER A 47 10.78 0.33 1.40
N ALA A 48 10.31 -0.17 0.25
CA ALA A 48 11.13 -0.80 -0.77
C ALA A 48 12.17 0.17 -1.35
N LYS A 49 11.77 1.41 -1.63
CA LYS A 49 12.68 2.45 -2.14
C LYS A 49 13.73 2.85 -1.12
N ASN A 50 13.31 3.13 0.11
CA ASN A 50 14.20 3.59 1.16
C ASN A 50 15.18 2.48 1.62
N MET A 51 14.74 1.22 1.62
CA MET A 51 15.54 0.08 2.12
C MET A 51 16.22 -0.73 1.00
N GLY A 52 15.97 -0.41 -0.26
CA GLY A 52 16.64 -1.04 -1.42
C GLY A 52 16.20 -2.47 -1.72
N TYR A 53 14.94 -2.83 -1.44
CA TYR A 53 14.37 -4.14 -1.81
C TYR A 53 13.28 -4.02 -2.88
N SER A 54 12.82 -5.15 -3.42
CA SER A 54 11.76 -5.20 -4.43
C SER A 54 10.37 -5.16 -3.79
N ALA A 55 9.58 -4.14 -4.11
CA ALA A 55 8.19 -4.02 -3.68
C ALA A 55 7.31 -5.17 -4.21
N GLU A 56 7.53 -5.61 -5.45
CA GLU A 56 6.80 -6.73 -6.04
C GLU A 56 7.12 -8.05 -5.34
N ASP A 57 8.38 -8.28 -4.95
CA ASP A 57 8.78 -9.47 -4.19
C ASP A 57 8.16 -9.46 -2.79
N PHE A 58 8.10 -8.29 -2.13
CA PHE A 58 7.41 -8.14 -0.85
C PHE A 58 5.94 -8.54 -0.98
N ILE A 59 5.21 -7.96 -1.93
CA ILE A 59 3.78 -8.25 -2.15
C ILE A 59 3.57 -9.71 -2.55
N GLY A 60 4.39 -10.22 -3.46
CA GLY A 60 4.34 -11.61 -3.92
C GLY A 60 4.59 -12.64 -2.79
N SER A 61 5.34 -12.26 -1.75
CA SER A 61 5.57 -13.11 -0.58
C SER A 61 4.40 -13.13 0.41
N LEU A 62 3.49 -12.14 0.36
CA LEU A 62 2.31 -12.11 1.20
C LEU A 62 1.27 -13.12 0.71
N PRO A 63 0.57 -13.83 1.61
CA PRO A 63 -0.54 -14.70 1.23
C PRO A 63 -1.75 -13.84 0.80
N GLY A 64 -1.96 -13.70 -0.51
CA GLY A 64 -2.98 -12.80 -1.08
C GLY A 64 -4.40 -13.01 -0.53
N ASN A 65 -4.75 -14.24 -0.15
CA ASN A 65 -6.06 -14.54 0.47
C ASN A 65 -6.22 -13.98 1.91
N GLN A 66 -5.13 -13.56 2.56
CA GLN A 66 -5.18 -12.88 3.86
C GLN A 66 -5.31 -11.37 3.73
N ILE A 67 -5.06 -10.79 2.56
CA ILE A 67 -5.27 -9.37 2.30
C ILE A 67 -6.78 -9.13 2.13
N GLY A 68 -7.32 -8.19 2.88
CA GLY A 68 -8.76 -7.88 2.93
C GLY A 68 -9.12 -6.52 2.34
N GLU A 69 -8.19 -5.59 2.31
CA GLU A 69 -8.37 -4.21 1.87
C GLU A 69 -7.03 -3.67 1.36
N LEU A 70 -7.08 -2.74 0.42
CA LEU A 70 -5.91 -2.10 -0.18
C LEU A 70 -5.97 -0.59 0.06
N HIS A 71 -4.86 0.01 0.45
CA HIS A 71 -4.75 1.46 0.60
C HIS A 71 -3.78 2.04 -0.43
N LEU A 72 -4.09 3.25 -0.88
CA LEU A 72 -3.32 4.02 -1.84
C LEU A 72 -3.20 5.45 -1.37
N ALA A 73 -2.01 6.01 -1.51
CA ALA A 73 -1.75 7.41 -1.19
C ALA A 73 -0.56 7.92 -1.99
N GLY A 74 -0.35 9.24 -1.97
CA GLY A 74 0.92 9.84 -2.38
C GLY A 74 1.85 10.09 -1.20
N HIS A 75 3.12 10.32 -1.51
CA HIS A 75 4.19 10.46 -0.51
C HIS A 75 5.10 11.64 -0.82
N ALA A 76 5.69 12.23 0.21
CA ALA A 76 6.66 13.30 0.05
C ALA A 76 8.06 12.75 -0.26
N THR A 77 8.93 13.61 -0.79
CA THR A 77 10.35 13.31 -0.97
C THR A 77 11.15 14.33 -0.18
N ASP A 78 11.99 13.84 0.73
CA ASP A 78 13.02 14.63 1.40
C ASP A 78 14.33 14.52 0.60
N CYS A 79 14.80 15.66 0.11
CA CYS A 79 16.02 15.79 -0.69
C CYS A 79 17.16 16.43 0.11
N ALA A 80 17.15 16.34 1.44
CA ALA A 80 18.24 16.83 2.30
C ALA A 80 19.60 16.24 1.88
N ASP A 81 19.63 14.96 1.50
CA ASP A 81 20.71 14.37 0.72
C ASP A 81 20.29 14.26 -0.75
N PRO A 82 20.91 15.01 -1.68
CA PRO A 82 20.57 14.96 -3.10
C PRO A 82 21.02 13.66 -3.80
N THR A 83 21.84 12.83 -3.15
CA THR A 83 22.29 11.54 -3.68
C THR A 83 21.42 10.38 -3.22
N GLU A 84 20.72 10.54 -2.10
CA GLU A 84 19.83 9.53 -1.51
C GLU A 84 18.51 10.18 -1.07
N PRO A 85 17.60 10.49 -2.02
CA PRO A 85 16.30 11.05 -1.68
C PRO A 85 15.47 10.06 -0.86
N LEU A 86 14.94 10.52 0.27
CA LEU A 86 14.15 9.72 1.19
C LEU A 86 12.65 9.93 0.93
N LEU A 87 11.89 8.85 0.74
CA LEU A 87 10.44 8.94 0.59
C LEU A 87 9.76 8.97 1.96
N ILE A 88 8.87 9.92 2.18
CA ILE A 88 8.17 10.13 3.46
C ILE A 88 6.69 9.83 3.29
N ASP A 89 6.18 9.03 4.22
CA ASP A 89 4.78 8.64 4.33
C ASP A 89 3.95 9.82 4.84
N ALA A 90 3.64 10.74 3.93
CA ALA A 90 3.01 12.01 4.25
C ALA A 90 1.51 12.04 3.93
N HIS A 91 1.05 11.16 3.03
CA HIS A 91 -0.33 11.09 2.54
C HIS A 91 -0.88 12.47 2.17
N ASP A 92 -0.09 13.22 1.40
CA ASP A 92 -0.30 14.66 1.22
C ASP A 92 -0.39 15.13 -0.24
N ARG A 93 -0.37 14.18 -1.18
CA ARG A 93 -0.40 14.43 -2.62
C ARG A 93 -1.01 13.26 -3.38
N ALA A 94 -1.23 13.48 -4.67
CA ALA A 94 -1.78 12.45 -5.55
C ALA A 94 -0.87 11.22 -5.64
N VAL A 95 -1.49 10.07 -5.85
CA VAL A 95 -0.81 8.79 -6.05
C VAL A 95 0.06 8.86 -7.33
N CYS A 96 1.33 8.47 -7.24
CA CYS A 96 2.26 8.51 -8.39
C CYS A 96 2.16 7.25 -9.27
N ASP A 97 2.70 7.33 -10.50
CA ASP A 97 2.62 6.27 -11.50
C ASP A 97 3.23 4.95 -11.04
N GLU A 98 4.29 4.99 -10.24
CA GLU A 98 4.93 3.80 -9.68
C GLU A 98 4.04 3.09 -8.66
N VAL A 99 3.34 3.84 -7.81
CA VAL A 99 2.37 3.27 -6.86
C VAL A 99 1.15 2.73 -7.61
N TRP A 100 0.69 3.40 -8.68
CA TRP A 100 -0.36 2.87 -9.55
C TRP A 100 0.03 1.55 -10.22
N SER A 101 1.27 1.46 -10.71
CA SER A 101 1.79 0.23 -11.33
C SER A 101 1.87 -0.91 -10.32
N LEU A 102 2.29 -0.60 -9.09
CA LEU A 102 2.35 -1.56 -7.99
C LEU A 102 0.95 -1.98 -7.51
N TYR A 103 -0.03 -1.08 -7.54
CA TYR A 103 -1.43 -1.39 -7.27
C TYR A 103 -1.98 -2.40 -8.28
N GLU A 104 -1.73 -2.21 -9.58
CA GLU A 104 -2.13 -3.17 -10.61
C GLU A 104 -1.47 -4.55 -10.42
N PHE A 105 -0.19 -4.57 -10.01
CA PHE A 105 0.49 -5.81 -9.62
C PHE A 105 -0.21 -6.47 -8.44
N THR A 106 -0.57 -5.68 -7.43
CA THR A 106 -1.24 -6.15 -6.21
C THR A 106 -2.59 -6.76 -6.53
N LEU A 107 -3.41 -6.11 -7.37
CA LEU A 107 -4.69 -6.61 -7.85
C LEU A 107 -4.55 -7.96 -8.58
N ARG A 108 -3.50 -8.15 -9.38
CA ARG A 108 -3.21 -9.45 -10.01
C ARG A 108 -2.87 -10.55 -9.01
N HIS A 109 -2.27 -10.18 -7.88
CA HIS A 109 -1.83 -11.11 -6.83
C HIS A 109 -2.96 -11.50 -5.86
N CYS A 110 -3.70 -10.54 -5.32
CA CYS A 110 -4.75 -10.78 -4.32
C CYS A 110 -6.17 -10.79 -4.89
N GLY A 111 -6.34 -10.45 -6.16
CA GLY A 111 -7.64 -10.18 -6.77
C GLY A 111 -8.16 -8.80 -6.37
N ALA A 112 -9.36 -8.49 -6.86
CA ALA A 112 -10.01 -7.23 -6.56
C ALA A 112 -10.55 -7.18 -5.14
N LEU A 113 -10.10 -6.19 -4.40
CA LEU A 113 -10.45 -5.95 -3.00
C LEU A 113 -10.95 -4.51 -2.85
N PRO A 114 -11.74 -4.22 -1.80
CA PRO A 114 -12.01 -2.84 -1.42
C PRO A 114 -10.71 -2.04 -1.38
N THR A 115 -10.72 -0.89 -2.04
CA THR A 115 -9.55 -0.02 -2.12
C THR A 115 -9.90 1.35 -1.56
N LEU A 116 -8.98 1.95 -0.83
CA LEU A 116 -9.18 3.24 -0.21
C LEU A 116 -8.06 4.19 -0.64
N ILE A 117 -8.41 5.44 -1.00
CA ILE A 117 -7.43 6.51 -1.18
C ILE A 117 -7.28 7.27 0.15
N GLU A 118 -6.08 7.29 0.71
CA GLU A 118 -5.76 8.00 1.96
C GLU A 118 -5.16 9.38 1.69
N TRP A 119 -5.58 10.35 2.50
CA TRP A 119 -5.08 11.72 2.44
C TRP A 119 -5.11 12.41 3.81
N ASP A 120 -4.01 12.30 4.56
CA ASP A 120 -3.92 12.79 5.94
C ASP A 120 -3.53 14.27 6.04
N ASN A 121 -2.79 14.79 5.07
CA ASN A 121 -2.22 16.14 5.11
C ASN A 121 -2.47 16.90 3.81
N ASN A 122 -2.43 18.24 3.85
CA ASN A 122 -2.59 19.08 2.65
C ASN A 122 -3.79 18.70 1.77
N VAL A 123 -4.91 18.31 2.40
CA VAL A 123 -6.10 17.78 1.72
C VAL A 123 -6.50 18.69 0.56
N PRO A 124 -6.55 18.17 -0.68
CA PRO A 124 -6.70 18.96 -1.88
C PRO A 124 -8.18 19.30 -2.09
N LYS A 125 -8.49 19.97 -3.20
CA LYS A 125 -9.87 20.11 -3.63
C LYS A 125 -10.46 18.74 -4.00
N TRP A 126 -11.76 18.60 -3.82
CA TRP A 126 -12.51 17.39 -4.13
C TRP A 126 -12.23 16.82 -5.53
N SER A 127 -12.03 17.67 -6.54
CA SER A 127 -11.75 17.18 -7.90
C SER A 127 -10.49 16.31 -7.96
N ASP A 128 -9.46 16.65 -7.18
CA ASP A 128 -8.18 15.96 -7.25
C ASP A 128 -8.29 14.61 -6.53
N LEU A 129 -9.03 14.54 -5.41
CA LEU A 129 -9.42 13.28 -4.76
C LEU A 129 -10.25 12.40 -5.70
N ALA A 130 -11.24 13.01 -6.37
CA ALA A 130 -12.13 12.29 -7.29
C ALA A 130 -11.37 11.73 -8.51
N ASP A 131 -10.32 12.42 -8.96
CA ASP A 131 -9.45 11.93 -10.04
C ASP A 131 -8.70 10.65 -9.60
N ASP A 132 -8.11 10.63 -8.39
CA ASP A 132 -7.44 9.43 -7.86
C ASP A 132 -8.43 8.28 -7.61
N MET A 133 -9.64 8.57 -7.10
CA MET A 133 -10.70 7.56 -7.00
C MET A 133 -11.04 6.96 -8.37
N ALA A 134 -11.25 7.81 -9.38
CA ALA A 134 -11.62 7.36 -10.72
C ALA A 134 -10.51 6.52 -11.35
N GLN A 135 -9.25 6.86 -11.08
CA GLN A 135 -8.09 6.08 -11.49
C GLN A 135 -8.02 4.70 -10.82
N ALA A 136 -8.30 4.62 -9.51
CA ALA A 136 -8.38 3.35 -8.80
C ALA A 136 -9.55 2.49 -9.30
N ASP A 137 -10.74 3.07 -9.46
CA ASP A 137 -11.93 2.39 -9.97
C ASP A 137 -11.67 1.81 -11.38
N ALA A 138 -11.06 2.59 -12.27
CA ALA A 138 -10.74 2.14 -13.63
C ALA A 138 -9.81 0.92 -13.63
N ARG A 139 -8.80 0.89 -12.76
CA ARG A 139 -7.85 -0.23 -12.63
C ARG A 139 -8.47 -1.44 -11.96
N LEU A 140 -9.29 -1.22 -10.94
CA LEU A 140 -10.05 -2.25 -10.25
C LEU A 140 -11.00 -2.96 -11.22
N LEU A 141 -11.76 -2.21 -12.02
CA LEU A 141 -12.65 -2.75 -13.07
C LEU A 141 -11.90 -3.51 -14.17
N GLN A 142 -10.67 -3.10 -14.50
CA GLN A 142 -9.83 -3.85 -15.44
C GLN A 142 -9.31 -5.17 -14.84
N SER A 143 -9.17 -5.24 -13.51
CA SER A 143 -8.68 -6.43 -12.81
C SER A 143 -9.73 -7.53 -12.58
N VAL A 144 -11.03 -7.20 -12.62
CA VAL A 144 -12.14 -8.16 -12.39
C VAL A 144 -13.44 -7.83 -13.13
N GLY A 145 -14.21 -8.88 -13.42
CA GLY A 145 -15.66 -8.79 -13.59
C GLY A 145 -16.40 -8.45 -12.28
N ASN A 146 -16.56 -7.15 -12.00
CA ASN A 146 -17.77 -6.53 -11.43
C ASN A 146 -18.16 -6.68 -9.93
N ASN A 147 -17.25 -6.77 -8.93
CA ASN A 147 -17.66 -6.86 -7.50
C ASN A 147 -16.80 -6.15 -6.42
N ALA A 148 -15.85 -5.28 -6.77
CA ALA A 148 -15.06 -4.51 -5.79
C ALA A 148 -15.39 -3.00 -5.85
N THR A 149 -15.18 -2.26 -4.77
CA THR A 149 -15.57 -0.84 -4.61
C THR A 149 -14.40 -0.03 -4.07
N VAL A 150 -14.17 1.16 -4.64
CA VAL A 150 -13.22 2.15 -4.11
C VAL A 150 -13.95 3.14 -3.19
N VAL A 151 -13.30 3.50 -2.08
CA VAL A 151 -13.80 4.49 -1.09
C VAL A 151 -12.69 5.49 -0.72
N LEU A 152 -13.05 6.55 0.01
CA LEU A 152 -12.11 7.57 0.53
C LEU A 152 -12.06 7.52 2.05
N GLN A 153 -10.91 7.88 2.63
CA GLN A 153 -10.74 8.14 4.07
C GLN A 153 -10.19 9.54 4.30
#